data_AF-A0A7W8Z0K7-F1
#
_entry.id   AF-A0A7W8Z0K7-F1
#
_cell.length_a   1.000
_cell.length_b   1.000
_cell.length_c   1.000
_cell.angle_alpha   90.00
_cell.angle_beta   90.00
_cell.angle_gamma   90.00
#
_symmetry.space_group_name_H-M   'P 1'
#
loop_
_entity.id
_entity.type
_entity.pdbx_description
1 polymer ?
#
loop_
_entity_poly.entity_id
_entity_poly.type
_entity_poly.pdbx_seq_one_letter_code
_entity_poly.pdbx_strand_id
1 'polypeptide(L)'
;MAKWKAGIASVALGLLALLVPTTPVTAEPKKPAPEPAVAQECGADLKQHAAKLAATGKSGTATCVRKQARKAKKDTTGAKIAADICGGSSTLTRTAACVIDDGIVLIFTVPNGAVIGTIEYTVSSLTTLDYSSLQWSQSWHYQANSVAGPSIPAVLDTLVYAEPECLASCTVSSSGLVGGSALPGRVHSTTTHFTSPVSGYKWGARGGMKYWFANAAWVNPTTNIRTTTPAAHRCDDALPNYPKGCVYDSVRPVHDVQSSRYPEYARHLRYAITYYGMPSILTRTQNQTIIDNNYKTACPPGYPKPTTPGTWSCDEYPYKSTYNGASSQPYGRNIMIIDWNTGYGYDCGASWLDIRGLGDSGGYSVCMIPLAENSLGGSDLGAFYYKSRVLDGDQFQVRVI
;
A
#
# COMPACT_ATOMS: atom_id res chain seq x y z
N MET A 1 -41.10 4.87 -51.87
CA MET A 1 -42.34 4.25 -51.35
C MET A 1 -42.49 4.70 -49.89
N ALA A 2 -43.36 5.68 -49.65
CA ALA A 2 -44.58 5.59 -48.82
C ALA A 2 -44.28 5.59 -47.29
N LYS A 3 -44.48 6.69 -46.54
CA LYS A 3 -45.74 7.22 -45.93
C LYS A 3 -46.36 6.19 -44.95
N TRP A 4 -46.55 6.39 -43.64
CA TRP A 4 -47.35 7.39 -42.87
C TRP A 4 -47.18 7.12 -41.34
N LYS A 5 -47.03 8.11 -40.44
CA LYS A 5 -48.00 8.94 -39.64
C LYS A 5 -48.60 8.34 -38.35
N ALA A 6 -48.43 9.11 -37.26
CA ALA A 6 -49.34 9.48 -36.14
C ALA A 6 -49.99 8.38 -35.27
N GLY A 7 -50.35 8.52 -34.00
CA GLY A 7 -50.37 9.55 -32.93
C GLY A 7 -50.50 8.74 -31.60
N ILE A 8 -50.76 9.22 -30.38
CA ILE A 8 -51.70 10.20 -29.83
C ILE A 8 -51.31 10.38 -28.36
N ALA A 9 -51.47 11.59 -27.82
CA ALA A 9 -51.33 11.92 -26.41
C ALA A 9 -52.52 11.41 -25.57
N SER A 10 -52.29 11.10 -24.30
CA SER A 10 -53.35 11.16 -23.27
C SER A 10 -52.78 11.58 -21.93
N VAL A 11 -53.38 12.66 -21.44
CA VAL A 11 -53.25 13.27 -20.13
C VAL A 11 -54.11 12.47 -19.15
N ALA A 12 -53.57 12.18 -17.96
CA ALA A 12 -54.39 11.81 -16.80
C ALA A 12 -53.89 12.58 -15.57
N LEU A 13 -54.80 13.41 -15.04
CA LEU A 13 -54.71 14.15 -13.79
C LEU A 13 -54.70 13.21 -12.58
N GLY A 14 -53.97 13.62 -11.55
CA GLY A 14 -54.51 13.70 -10.19
C GLY A 14 -54.14 12.58 -9.23
N LEU A 15 -53.26 12.90 -8.26
CA LEU A 15 -53.60 12.85 -6.83
C LEU A 15 -52.48 13.49 -6.01
N LEU A 16 -52.79 14.68 -5.46
CA LEU A 16 -52.02 15.36 -4.42
C LEU A 16 -52.08 14.51 -3.14
N ALA A 17 -50.94 14.00 -2.68
CA ALA A 17 -50.75 13.56 -1.31
C ALA A 17 -49.94 14.64 -0.57
N LEU A 18 -50.61 15.33 0.35
CA LEU A 18 -50.01 16.25 1.31
C LEU A 18 -49.07 15.46 2.24
N LEU A 19 -47.78 15.43 1.92
CA LEU A 19 -46.74 15.01 2.85
C LEU A 19 -46.45 16.18 3.79
N VAL A 20 -46.93 16.05 5.03
CA VAL A 20 -46.51 16.89 6.15
C VAL A 20 -45.01 16.61 6.37
N PRO A 21 -44.13 17.63 6.33
CA PRO A 21 -42.73 17.43 6.68
C PRO A 21 -42.64 17.13 8.17
N THR A 22 -42.33 15.88 8.51
CA THR A 22 -41.83 15.53 9.84
C THR A 22 -40.51 16.26 10.02
N THR A 23 -40.46 17.18 10.98
CA THR A 23 -39.23 17.82 11.42
C THR A 23 -38.23 16.74 11.81
N PRO A 24 -36.99 16.75 11.28
CA PRO A 24 -35.95 15.89 11.80
C PRO A 24 -35.72 16.27 13.26
N VAL A 25 -35.78 15.27 14.14
CA VAL A 25 -35.34 15.37 15.53
C VAL A 25 -33.90 15.85 15.50
N THR A 26 -33.69 17.11 15.87
CA THR A 26 -32.38 17.73 16.02
C THR A 26 -31.64 16.93 17.07
N ALA A 27 -30.70 16.10 16.64
CA ALA A 27 -29.73 15.51 17.54
C ALA A 27 -29.04 16.64 18.29
N GLU A 28 -28.98 16.52 19.62
CA GLU A 28 -28.29 17.44 20.51
C GLU A 28 -26.88 17.74 19.96
N PRO A 29 -26.46 19.02 19.88
CA PRO A 29 -25.17 19.36 19.32
C PRO A 29 -24.09 18.70 20.17
N LYS A 30 -23.39 17.70 19.62
CA LYS A 30 -22.13 17.22 20.18
C LYS A 30 -21.25 18.46 20.39
N LYS A 31 -20.94 18.76 21.64
CA LYS A 31 -20.00 19.81 22.04
C LYS A 31 -18.79 19.76 21.10
N PRO A 32 -18.45 20.85 20.39
CA PRO A 32 -17.30 20.87 19.49
C PRO A 32 -16.06 20.44 20.27
N ALA A 33 -15.26 19.55 19.69
CA ALA A 33 -13.95 19.24 20.24
C ALA A 33 -13.15 20.56 20.33
N PRO A 34 -12.51 20.88 21.47
CA PRO A 34 -11.73 22.10 21.60
C PRO A 34 -10.61 22.11 20.55
N GLU A 35 -10.49 23.23 19.85
CA GLU A 35 -9.49 23.45 18.81
C GLU A 35 -8.06 23.37 19.41
N PRO A 36 -7.13 22.60 18.83
CA PRO A 36 -5.83 22.39 19.45
C PRO A 36 -4.94 23.64 19.41
N ALA A 37 -4.32 23.96 20.53
CA ALA A 37 -3.29 25.00 20.58
C ALA A 37 -2.03 24.58 19.78
N VAL A 38 -1.48 25.49 18.97
CA VAL A 38 -0.20 25.30 18.26
C VAL A 38 0.94 25.36 19.28
N ALA A 39 1.35 24.22 19.82
CA ALA A 39 2.47 24.11 20.75
C ALA A 39 3.50 23.08 20.26
N GLN A 40 4.77 23.40 20.50
CA GLN A 40 5.95 22.59 20.17
C GLN A 40 5.95 21.28 20.98
N GLU A 41 6.46 20.18 20.40
CA GLU A 41 6.73 18.93 21.12
C GLU A 41 7.50 19.20 22.41
N CYS A 42 7.38 18.34 23.44
CA CYS A 42 8.19 18.53 24.64
C CYS A 42 9.67 18.62 24.23
N GLY A 43 10.34 19.75 24.49
CA GLY A 43 11.80 19.77 24.48
C GLY A 43 12.35 18.74 25.46
N ALA A 44 13.64 18.40 25.36
CA ALA A 44 14.29 17.51 26.32
C ALA A 44 14.17 18.03 27.78
N ASP A 45 14.12 19.36 27.94
CA ASP A 45 14.02 20.05 29.23
C ASP A 45 12.57 20.42 29.60
N LEU A 46 11.94 19.58 30.44
CA LEU A 46 10.60 19.86 30.99
C LEU A 46 10.58 21.07 31.93
N LYS A 47 11.69 21.37 32.63
CA LYS A 47 11.75 22.54 33.52
C LYS A 47 11.67 23.81 32.72
N GLN A 48 12.39 23.87 31.59
CA GLN A 48 12.29 25.01 30.67
C GLN A 48 10.86 25.16 30.12
N HIS A 49 10.21 24.05 29.74
CA HIS A 49 8.83 24.10 29.26
C HIS A 49 7.86 24.57 30.35
N ALA A 50 8.00 24.07 31.57
CA ALA A 50 7.21 24.50 32.73
C ALA A 50 7.44 25.98 33.07
N ALA A 51 8.68 26.45 33.03
CA ALA A 51 9.02 27.86 33.23
C ALA A 51 8.40 28.77 32.16
N LYS A 52 8.38 28.34 30.89
CA LYS A 52 7.70 29.07 29.80
C LYS A 52 6.19 29.18 30.05
N LEU A 53 5.54 28.10 30.48
CA LEU A 53 4.12 28.14 30.86
C LEU A 53 3.89 29.07 32.05
N ALA A 54 4.74 29.00 33.08
CA ALA A 54 4.67 29.87 34.25
C ALA A 54 4.83 31.36 33.89
N ALA A 55 5.74 31.68 32.96
CA ALA A 55 5.94 33.05 32.47
C ALA A 55 4.68 33.62 31.78
N THR A 56 3.76 32.77 31.31
CA THR A 56 2.45 33.18 30.79
C THR A 56 1.35 33.27 31.86
N GLY A 57 1.72 33.22 33.15
CA GLY A 57 0.80 33.28 34.29
C GLY A 57 0.09 31.97 34.63
N LYS A 58 0.48 30.85 34.02
CA LYS A 58 -0.12 29.53 34.28
C LYS A 58 0.51 28.86 35.50
N SER A 59 -0.29 28.18 36.31
CA SER A 59 0.17 27.37 37.45
C SER A 59 -0.70 26.13 37.63
N GLY A 60 -0.12 25.02 38.08
CA GLY A 60 -0.84 23.75 38.25
C GLY A 60 -0.24 22.60 37.44
N THR A 61 -1.07 21.71 36.91
CA THR A 61 -0.62 20.55 36.13
C THR A 61 -0.63 20.86 34.64
N ALA A 62 0.40 20.45 33.92
CA ALA A 62 0.53 20.59 32.47
C ALA A 62 0.84 19.24 31.83
N THR A 63 0.73 19.18 30.50
CA THR A 63 1.00 17.99 29.71
C THR A 63 1.89 18.29 28.52
N CYS A 64 2.59 17.27 28.00
CA CYS A 64 3.14 17.30 26.65
C CYS A 64 3.40 15.85 26.15
N VAL A 65 3.63 15.69 24.84
CA VAL A 65 3.86 14.37 24.21
C VAL A 65 5.31 14.25 23.71
N ARG A 66 5.93 13.07 23.90
CA ARG A 66 7.21 12.70 23.29
C ARG A 66 7.08 11.43 22.44
N LYS A 67 7.86 11.35 21.34
CA LYS A 67 8.11 10.06 20.67
C LYS A 67 8.97 9.19 21.60
N GLN A 68 8.67 7.91 21.67
CA GLN A 68 9.55 6.92 22.27
C GLN A 68 10.13 6.04 21.16
N ALA A 69 11.41 5.72 21.28
CA ALA A 69 11.98 4.66 20.46
C ALA A 69 11.30 3.35 20.84
N ARG A 70 10.76 2.64 19.84
CA ARG A 70 10.22 1.31 20.02
C ARG A 70 11.30 0.41 20.60
N LYS A 71 11.09 -0.08 21.82
CA LYS A 71 11.95 -1.14 22.37
C LYS A 71 11.63 -2.41 21.59
N ALA A 72 12.62 -3.04 20.99
CA ALA A 72 12.44 -4.36 20.38
C ALA A 72 11.82 -5.28 21.44
N LYS A 73 10.59 -5.76 21.20
CA LYS A 73 10.00 -6.77 22.08
C LYS A 73 10.91 -8.00 21.99
N LYS A 74 11.57 -8.34 23.11
CA LYS A 74 12.06 -9.73 23.27
C LYS A 74 10.82 -10.59 23.17
N ASP A 75 10.85 -11.55 22.26
CA ASP A 75 9.76 -12.48 21.99
C ASP A 75 9.61 -13.41 23.20
N THR A 76 9.02 -12.89 24.29
CA THR A 76 8.67 -13.68 25.47
C THR A 76 7.28 -14.22 25.22
N THR A 77 7.25 -15.45 24.74
CA THR A 77 6.11 -16.36 24.71
C THR A 77 5.23 -16.16 25.95
N GLY A 78 3.95 -15.80 25.75
CA GLY A 78 2.91 -15.98 26.78
C GLY A 78 2.24 -14.71 27.32
N ALA A 79 1.72 -13.83 26.45
CA ALA A 79 0.48 -13.09 26.69
C ALA A 79 0.06 -12.39 25.39
N LYS A 80 -1.10 -12.75 24.84
CA LYS A 80 -1.71 -12.10 23.68
C LYS A 80 -2.20 -10.69 24.08
N ILE A 81 -1.29 -9.74 24.30
CA ILE A 81 -1.61 -8.34 24.06
C ILE A 81 -1.89 -8.29 22.57
N ALA A 82 -3.10 -7.88 22.17
CA ALA A 82 -3.47 -7.74 20.77
C ALA A 82 -2.31 -7.04 20.06
N ALA A 83 -1.65 -7.74 19.14
CA ALA A 83 -0.68 -7.10 18.27
C ALA A 83 -1.40 -5.89 17.65
N ASP A 84 -0.72 -4.75 17.60
CA ASP A 84 -1.25 -3.58 16.92
C ASP A 84 -1.76 -3.95 15.50
N ILE A 85 -2.51 -3.07 14.82
CA ILE A 85 -3.08 -3.43 13.50
C ILE A 85 -2.00 -3.78 12.45
N CYS A 86 -0.73 -3.49 12.75
CA CYS A 86 0.42 -3.79 11.93
C CYS A 86 1.12 -5.11 12.31
N GLY A 87 0.59 -5.89 13.25
CA GLY A 87 1.23 -7.13 13.70
C GLY A 87 2.55 -6.89 14.45
N GLY A 88 2.82 -5.67 14.92
CA GLY A 88 4.04 -5.33 15.66
C GLY A 88 5.18 -4.74 14.82
N SER A 89 5.07 -4.71 13.49
CA SER A 89 6.12 -4.18 12.61
C SER A 89 5.58 -3.24 11.53
N SER A 90 6.27 -2.12 11.34
CA SER A 90 6.02 -1.24 10.19
C SER A 90 6.25 -2.04 8.91
N THR A 91 5.30 -1.97 7.99
CA THR A 91 5.33 -2.76 6.74
C THR A 91 5.05 -1.83 5.57
N LEU A 92 5.71 -2.04 4.44
CA LEU A 92 5.40 -1.34 3.20
C LEU A 92 5.41 -2.35 2.06
N THR A 93 4.23 -2.55 1.46
CA THR A 93 4.00 -3.37 0.27
C THR A 93 3.44 -2.49 -0.85
N ARG A 94 3.26 -3.06 -2.04
CA ARG A 94 2.72 -2.31 -3.19
C ARG A 94 1.32 -1.73 -2.93
N THR A 95 0.53 -2.33 -2.05
CA THR A 95 -0.87 -1.93 -1.79
C THR A 95 -1.18 -1.68 -0.31
N ALA A 96 -0.21 -1.80 0.59
CA ALA A 96 -0.42 -1.53 2.01
C ALA A 96 0.80 -0.91 2.68
N ALA A 97 0.58 0.06 3.56
CA ALA A 97 1.60 0.63 4.43
C ALA A 97 1.12 0.64 5.87
N CYS A 98 1.97 0.19 6.78
CA CYS A 98 1.72 0.21 8.21
C CYS A 98 2.78 1.05 8.91
N VAL A 99 2.31 2.05 9.65
CA VAL A 99 3.13 2.96 10.45
C VAL A 99 2.78 2.73 11.91
N ILE A 100 3.81 2.69 12.76
CA ILE A 100 3.62 2.52 14.19
C ILE A 100 4.45 3.56 14.94
N ASP A 101 3.78 4.32 15.79
CA ASP A 101 4.33 5.38 16.62
C ASP A 101 4.14 5.00 18.09
N ASP A 102 5.24 4.76 18.78
CA ASP A 102 5.23 4.67 20.25
C ASP A 102 5.49 6.06 20.85
N GLY A 103 4.80 6.37 21.93
CA GLY A 103 4.92 7.65 22.57
C GLY A 103 4.57 7.63 24.05
N ILE A 104 4.86 8.75 24.69
CA ILE A 104 4.55 8.98 26.10
C ILE A 104 3.90 10.36 26.26
N VAL A 105 2.77 10.39 26.93
CA VAL A 105 2.19 11.60 27.49
C VAL A 105 2.85 11.84 28.85
N LEU A 106 3.48 12.99 29.03
CA LEU A 106 4.12 13.40 30.27
C LEU A 106 3.24 14.43 30.96
N ILE A 107 2.88 14.17 32.21
CA ILE A 107 2.05 15.03 33.05
C ILE A 107 2.95 15.58 34.15
N PHE A 108 3.10 16.91 34.23
CA PHE A 108 4.09 17.56 35.08
C PHE A 108 3.56 18.83 35.76
N THR A 109 4.24 19.29 36.80
CA THR A 109 3.87 20.50 37.56
C THR A 109 4.47 21.77 36.96
N VAL A 110 3.73 22.87 37.03
CA VAL A 110 4.17 24.22 36.68
C VAL A 110 4.26 25.04 37.96
N PRO A 111 5.41 25.69 38.27
CA PRO A 111 6.56 25.92 37.38
C PRO A 111 7.67 24.85 37.42
N ASN A 112 7.61 23.90 38.35
CA ASN A 112 8.78 23.09 38.73
C ASN A 112 9.24 22.07 37.67
N GLY A 113 8.38 21.71 36.71
CA GLY A 113 8.66 20.68 35.72
C GLY A 113 8.73 19.26 36.29
N ALA A 114 8.28 19.04 37.53
CA ALA A 114 8.31 17.71 38.14
C ALA A 114 7.22 16.83 37.53
N VAL A 115 7.61 15.71 36.92
CA VAL A 115 6.70 14.72 36.34
C VAL A 115 5.94 14.04 37.48
N ILE A 116 4.61 14.08 37.39
CA ILE A 116 3.70 13.45 38.36
C ILE A 116 2.94 12.28 37.75
N GLY A 117 2.86 12.18 36.42
CA GLY A 117 2.23 11.04 35.77
C GLY A 117 2.70 10.85 34.34
N THR A 118 2.51 9.63 33.83
CA THR A 118 2.85 9.26 32.46
C THR A 118 1.84 8.29 31.87
N ILE A 119 1.57 8.42 30.58
CA ILE A 119 0.80 7.43 29.80
C ILE A 119 1.68 7.00 28.63
N GLU A 120 2.20 5.78 28.68
CA GLU A 120 2.88 5.19 27.53
C GLU A 120 1.84 4.60 26.58
N TYR A 121 1.99 4.83 25.29
CA TYR A 121 0.99 4.42 24.31
C TYR A 121 1.63 3.98 23.00
N THR A 122 0.86 3.20 22.24
CA THR A 122 1.15 2.84 20.86
C THR A 122 0.00 3.31 19.99
N VAL A 123 0.35 4.05 18.93
CA VAL A 123 -0.53 4.35 17.81
C VAL A 123 -0.06 3.55 16.61
N SER A 124 -0.97 2.85 15.96
CA SER A 124 -0.70 2.13 14.71
C SER A 124 -1.68 2.58 13.64
N SER A 125 -1.20 2.68 12.40
CA SER A 125 -2.03 3.05 11.27
C SER A 125 -1.70 2.19 10.06
N LEU A 126 -2.73 1.53 9.51
CA LEU A 126 -2.66 0.70 8.32
C LEU A 126 -3.40 1.41 7.18
N THR A 127 -2.66 1.81 6.16
CA THR A 127 -3.22 2.25 4.89
C THR A 127 -3.31 1.08 3.92
N THR A 128 -4.48 0.89 3.33
CA THR A 128 -4.72 -0.13 2.30
C THR A 128 -5.22 0.56 1.04
N LEU A 129 -4.45 0.43 -0.03
CA LEU A 129 -4.73 0.96 -1.36
C LEU A 129 -5.47 -0.07 -2.21
N ASP A 130 -6.25 0.43 -3.15
CA ASP A 130 -6.96 -0.39 -4.14
C ASP A 130 -6.35 -0.14 -5.54
N TYR A 131 -5.80 -1.19 -6.16
CA TYR A 131 -5.24 -1.10 -7.51
C TYR A 131 -6.31 -0.89 -8.60
N SER A 132 -7.59 -1.00 -8.23
CA SER A 132 -8.77 -0.90 -9.09
C SER A 132 -9.72 0.24 -8.73
N SER A 133 -9.38 1.06 -7.72
CA SER A 133 -10.15 2.23 -7.31
C SER A 133 -9.27 3.41 -6.93
N LEU A 134 -9.76 4.64 -7.15
CA LEU A 134 -9.14 5.86 -6.61
C LEU A 134 -9.41 6.06 -5.12
N GLN A 135 -10.16 5.13 -4.50
CA GLN A 135 -10.41 5.12 -3.07
C GLN A 135 -9.39 4.25 -2.35
N TRP A 136 -8.98 4.68 -1.17
CA TRP A 136 -8.21 3.87 -0.24
C TRP A 136 -8.73 4.05 1.17
N SER A 137 -8.28 3.18 2.07
CA SER A 137 -8.63 3.26 3.48
C SER A 137 -7.39 3.46 4.34
N GLN A 138 -7.57 4.11 5.48
CA GLN A 138 -6.59 4.18 6.56
C GLN A 138 -7.28 3.80 7.85
N SER A 139 -6.88 2.68 8.42
CA SER A 139 -7.29 2.29 9.77
C SER A 139 -6.29 2.84 10.79
N TRP A 140 -6.79 3.30 11.92
CA TRP A 140 -5.99 3.89 12.99
C TRP A 140 -6.40 3.28 14.31
N HIS A 141 -5.41 2.88 15.10
CA HIS A 141 -5.57 2.20 16.37
C HIS A 141 -4.71 2.88 17.42
N TYR A 142 -5.30 3.19 18.57
CA TYR A 142 -4.60 3.64 19.76
C TYR A 142 -4.79 2.65 20.90
N GLN A 143 -3.70 2.42 21.64
CA GLN A 143 -3.69 1.66 22.88
C GLN A 143 -2.75 2.31 23.88
N ALA A 144 -3.23 2.47 25.12
CA ALA A 144 -2.35 2.76 26.24
C ALA A 144 -1.67 1.47 26.72
N ASN A 145 -0.34 1.50 26.77
CA ASN A 145 0.50 0.37 27.18
C ASN A 145 0.65 0.33 28.70
N SER A 146 0.87 1.49 29.31
CA SER A 146 1.07 1.62 30.75
C SER A 146 0.68 3.02 31.22
N VAL A 147 0.31 3.13 32.49
CA VAL A 147 0.07 4.40 33.17
C VAL A 147 0.81 4.39 34.49
N ALA A 148 1.50 5.47 34.81
CA ALA A 148 2.17 5.68 36.09
C ALA A 148 1.79 7.05 36.66
N GLY A 149 1.84 7.18 37.98
CA GLY A 149 1.47 8.39 38.71
C GLY A 149 0.29 8.16 39.67
N PRO A 150 -0.11 9.19 40.42
CA PRO A 150 -1.18 9.09 41.39
C PRO A 150 -2.54 9.06 40.68
N SER A 151 -3.54 8.48 41.36
CA SER A 151 -4.94 8.44 40.95
C SER A 151 -5.62 9.81 41.10
N ILE A 152 -5.19 10.78 40.31
CA ILE A 152 -5.73 12.14 40.29
C ILE A 152 -6.41 12.46 38.95
N PRO A 153 -7.38 13.39 38.91
CA PRO A 153 -8.08 13.78 37.68
C PRO A 153 -7.15 14.12 36.51
N ALA A 154 -6.03 14.79 36.77
CA ALA A 154 -5.05 15.16 35.74
C ALA A 154 -4.36 13.98 35.04
N VAL A 155 -4.50 12.76 35.57
CA VAL A 155 -4.02 11.51 34.95
C VAL A 155 -5.21 10.67 34.49
N LEU A 156 -6.20 10.45 35.35
CA LEU A 156 -7.29 9.50 35.09
C LEU A 156 -8.31 9.99 34.07
N ASP A 157 -8.53 11.30 33.99
CA ASP A 157 -9.53 11.88 33.08
C ASP A 157 -8.93 12.25 31.72
N THR A 158 -7.74 11.74 31.40
CA THR A 158 -7.11 12.00 30.11
C THR A 158 -7.86 11.28 29.00
N LEU A 159 -8.21 12.04 27.97
CA LEU A 159 -8.88 11.59 26.77
C LEU A 159 -7.92 11.62 25.58
N VAL A 160 -8.13 10.72 24.62
CA VAL A 160 -7.49 10.73 23.31
C VAL A 160 -8.54 11.00 22.24
N TYR A 161 -8.18 11.83 21.28
CA TYR A 161 -9.00 12.16 20.12
C TYR A 161 -8.23 11.87 18.84
N ALA A 162 -8.95 11.48 17.78
CA ALA A 162 -8.38 11.38 16.45
C ALA A 162 -9.38 11.75 15.35
N GLU A 163 -8.86 12.38 14.30
CA GLU A 163 -9.62 12.79 13.11
C GLU A 163 -8.75 12.67 11.85
N PRO A 164 -9.37 12.51 10.66
CA PRO A 164 -8.64 12.38 9.42
C PRO A 164 -8.11 13.72 8.92
N GLU A 165 -6.99 13.67 8.21
CA GLU A 165 -6.43 14.81 7.48
C GLU A 165 -6.06 14.37 6.06
N CYS A 166 -6.51 15.12 5.07
CA CYS A 166 -5.94 15.01 3.73
C CYS A 166 -4.66 15.84 3.65
N LEU A 167 -3.53 15.19 3.37
CA LEU A 167 -2.21 15.83 3.33
C LEU A 167 -1.80 16.22 1.91
N ALA A 168 -2.19 15.44 0.91
CA ALA A 168 -1.93 15.74 -0.50
C ALA A 168 -2.88 14.99 -1.43
N SER A 169 -3.37 15.69 -2.46
CA SER A 169 -4.13 15.12 -3.58
C SER A 169 -5.21 14.11 -3.16
N CYS A 170 -6.03 14.49 -2.19
CA CYS A 170 -7.10 13.64 -1.68
C CYS A 170 -8.32 14.43 -1.20
N THR A 171 -9.41 13.72 -0.95
CA THR A 171 -10.54 14.16 -0.14
C THR A 171 -10.87 13.06 0.86
N VAL A 172 -11.38 13.43 2.04
CA VAL A 172 -11.93 12.47 3.00
C VAL A 172 -13.36 12.15 2.56
N SER A 173 -13.62 10.91 2.17
CA SER A 173 -14.95 10.49 1.69
C SER A 173 -15.84 10.02 2.84
N SER A 174 -15.26 9.36 3.84
CA SER A 174 -15.94 9.04 5.10
C SER A 174 -14.92 8.79 6.20
N SER A 175 -15.33 8.99 7.46
CA SER A 175 -14.48 8.73 8.62
C SER A 175 -15.32 8.53 9.86
N GLY A 176 -14.90 7.60 10.71
CA GLY A 176 -15.26 7.66 12.13
C GLY A 176 -14.37 8.68 12.86
N LEU A 177 -14.94 9.40 13.82
CA LEU A 177 -14.17 10.20 14.78
C LEU A 177 -13.92 9.36 16.03
N VAL A 178 -12.71 9.45 16.59
CA VAL A 178 -12.37 8.78 17.84
C VAL A 178 -12.32 9.81 18.97
N GLY A 179 -12.97 9.49 20.07
CA GLY A 179 -12.85 10.21 21.33
C GLY A 179 -13.12 9.26 22.49
N GLY A 180 -12.24 9.23 23.49
CA GLY A 180 -12.44 8.40 24.67
C GLY A 180 -11.27 8.40 25.63
N SER A 181 -11.37 7.63 26.71
CA SER A 181 -10.32 7.53 27.73
C SER A 181 -8.99 7.07 27.14
N ALA A 182 -7.91 7.79 27.43
CA ALA A 182 -6.54 7.44 27.06
C ALA A 182 -5.90 6.43 28.02
N LEU A 183 -6.68 5.76 28.88
CA LEU A 183 -6.18 4.80 29.85
C LEU A 183 -6.17 3.37 29.30
N PRO A 184 -5.39 2.46 29.93
CA PRO A 184 -5.40 1.03 29.61
C PRO A 184 -6.77 0.39 29.75
N GLY A 185 -6.96 -0.74 29.07
CA GLY A 185 -8.19 -1.53 29.12
C GLY A 185 -9.12 -1.33 27.92
N ARG A 186 -8.80 -0.38 27.01
CA ARG A 186 -9.53 -0.20 25.75
C ARG A 186 -8.58 0.10 24.60
N VAL A 187 -8.90 -0.46 23.42
CA VAL A 187 -8.32 -0.05 22.14
C VAL A 187 -9.31 0.88 21.47
N HIS A 188 -8.85 2.05 21.05
CA HIS A 188 -9.64 2.95 20.23
C HIS A 188 -9.28 2.76 18.77
N SER A 189 -10.28 2.65 17.92
CA SER A 189 -10.06 2.44 16.48
C SER A 189 -11.05 3.19 15.62
N THR A 190 -10.61 3.54 14.42
CA THR A 190 -11.46 4.06 13.34
C THR A 190 -10.87 3.70 11.99
N THR A 191 -11.70 3.70 10.96
CA THR A 191 -11.28 3.60 9.57
C THR A 191 -11.78 4.82 8.82
N THR A 192 -10.86 5.45 8.10
CA THR A 192 -11.12 6.58 7.23
C THR A 192 -10.99 6.14 5.80
N HIS A 193 -11.92 6.56 4.95
CA HIS A 193 -11.83 6.42 3.52
C HIS A 193 -11.44 7.74 2.89
N PHE A 194 -10.52 7.66 1.94
CA PHE A 194 -10.04 8.78 1.17
C PHE A 194 -10.25 8.49 -0.32
N THR A 195 -10.34 9.55 -1.10
CA THR A 195 -10.46 9.47 -2.56
C THR A 195 -9.47 10.42 -3.23
N SER A 196 -8.76 9.96 -4.25
CA SER A 196 -7.90 10.80 -5.08
C SER A 196 -8.73 11.59 -6.09
N PRO A 197 -8.38 12.84 -6.41
CA PRO A 197 -8.98 13.58 -7.52
C PRO A 197 -8.92 12.82 -8.86
N VAL A 198 -9.90 13.08 -9.73
CA VAL A 198 -10.15 12.34 -10.97
C VAL A 198 -9.65 13.11 -12.20
N SER A 199 -8.34 13.28 -12.38
CA SER A 199 -7.78 13.62 -13.71
C SER A 199 -6.25 13.68 -13.68
N GLY A 200 -5.57 13.16 -14.71
CA GLY A 200 -4.28 13.67 -15.21
C GLY A 200 -3.01 13.33 -14.42
N TYR A 201 -2.37 12.20 -14.76
CA TYR A 201 -0.98 11.81 -14.43
C TYR A 201 -0.58 11.75 -12.94
N LYS A 202 -0.21 10.52 -12.52
CA LYS A 202 0.59 10.16 -11.32
C LYS A 202 0.49 11.16 -10.15
N TRP A 203 -0.53 11.05 -9.31
CA TRP A 203 -0.63 11.87 -8.11
C TRP A 203 0.08 11.25 -6.93
N GLY A 204 0.92 12.02 -6.23
CA GLY A 204 1.39 11.67 -4.88
C GLY A 204 0.30 11.90 -3.85
N ALA A 205 -0.69 11.01 -3.80
CA ALA A 205 -1.78 11.05 -2.85
C ALA A 205 -1.27 10.68 -1.44
N ARG A 206 -1.81 11.36 -0.43
CA ARG A 206 -1.40 11.15 0.96
C ARG A 206 -2.52 11.54 1.92
N GLY A 207 -3.04 10.55 2.65
CA GLY A 207 -3.89 10.76 3.82
C GLY A 207 -3.09 10.66 5.12
N GLY A 208 -3.66 11.13 6.21
CA GLY A 208 -3.13 10.96 7.56
C GLY A 208 -4.23 10.96 8.60
N MET A 209 -3.87 10.56 9.83
CA MET A 209 -4.75 10.68 10.99
C MET A 209 -4.07 11.56 12.04
N LYS A 210 -4.71 12.68 12.35
CA LYS A 210 -4.38 13.54 13.48
C LYS A 210 -4.85 12.89 14.76
N TYR A 211 -4.07 13.03 15.82
CA TYR A 211 -4.46 12.67 17.16
C TYR A 211 -3.83 13.59 18.20
N TRP A 212 -4.52 13.78 19.32
CA TRP A 212 -4.07 14.57 20.45
C TRP A 212 -4.74 14.07 21.74
N PHE A 213 -4.19 14.49 22.88
CA PHE A 213 -4.76 14.19 24.19
C PHE A 213 -5.36 15.45 24.80
N ALA A 214 -6.39 15.29 25.61
CA ALA A 214 -6.99 16.37 26.36
C ALA A 214 -7.31 15.98 27.81
N ASN A 215 -7.29 16.94 28.71
CA ASN A 215 -7.77 16.81 30.08
C ASN A 215 -8.06 18.21 30.64
N ALA A 216 -9.25 18.38 31.23
CA ALA A 216 -9.68 19.68 31.76
C ALA A 216 -8.89 20.13 33.00
N ALA A 217 -8.20 19.22 33.70
CA ALA A 217 -7.36 19.54 34.85
C ALA A 217 -5.95 20.06 34.47
N TRP A 218 -5.64 20.14 33.17
CA TRP A 218 -4.38 20.71 32.69
C TRP A 218 -4.49 22.20 32.38
N VAL A 219 -3.46 22.97 32.73
CA VAL A 219 -3.32 24.39 32.36
C VAL A 219 -3.14 24.59 30.85
N ASN A 220 -2.74 23.54 30.14
CA ASN A 220 -2.83 23.40 28.70
C ASN A 220 -3.78 22.23 28.40
N PRO A 221 -5.07 22.51 28.13
CA PRO A 221 -6.12 21.49 28.14
C PRO A 221 -5.96 20.44 27.05
N THR A 222 -5.12 20.70 26.03
CA THR A 222 -4.77 19.75 24.97
C THR A 222 -3.26 19.67 24.77
N THR A 223 -2.80 18.52 24.28
CA THR A 223 -1.44 18.36 23.75
C THR A 223 -1.33 18.95 22.35
N ASN A 224 -0.10 19.00 21.84
CA ASN A 224 0.13 19.22 20.42
C ASN A 224 -0.46 18.10 19.56
N ILE A 225 -0.89 18.45 18.35
CA ILE A 225 -1.39 17.48 17.37
C ILE A 225 -0.21 16.64 16.87
N ARG A 226 -0.48 15.35 16.70
CA ARG A 226 0.42 14.38 16.09
C ARG A 226 -0.30 13.77 14.90
N THR A 227 0.42 13.55 13.80
CA THR A 227 -0.18 12.96 12.60
C THR A 227 0.54 11.67 12.25
N THR A 228 -0.22 10.57 12.15
CA THR A 228 0.29 9.36 11.49
C THR A 228 0.30 9.61 9.99
N THR A 229 1.49 9.58 9.39
CA THR A 229 1.68 9.94 7.98
C THR A 229 2.27 8.76 7.19
N PRO A 230 1.43 7.88 6.63
CA PRO A 230 1.86 6.89 5.66
C PRO A 230 2.67 7.51 4.52
N ALA A 231 3.41 6.65 3.81
CA ALA A 231 4.11 7.06 2.59
C ALA A 231 3.14 7.69 1.58
N ALA A 232 3.65 8.62 0.78
CA ALA A 232 2.90 9.04 -0.40
C ALA A 232 2.76 7.85 -1.35
N HIS A 233 1.64 7.80 -2.08
CA HIS A 233 1.37 6.74 -3.03
C HIS A 233 0.82 7.33 -4.33
N ARG A 234 0.99 6.57 -5.41
CA ARG A 234 0.57 6.95 -6.74
C ARG A 234 -0.86 6.50 -6.98
N CYS A 235 -1.76 7.44 -7.29
CA CYS A 235 -3.07 7.14 -7.87
C CYS A 235 -3.11 7.60 -9.33
N ASP A 236 -3.56 6.75 -10.24
CA ASP A 236 -3.48 7.01 -11.67
C ASP A 236 -4.54 6.27 -12.51
N ASP A 237 -4.70 6.70 -13.76
CA ASP A 237 -5.46 6.04 -14.83
C ASP A 237 -4.58 5.67 -16.02
N ALA A 238 -3.28 5.47 -15.78
CA ALA A 238 -2.27 5.32 -16.82
C ALA A 238 -2.20 3.90 -17.44
N LEU A 239 -2.91 2.92 -16.88
CA LEU A 239 -3.06 1.60 -17.48
C LEU A 239 -4.23 1.60 -18.47
N PRO A 240 -3.97 1.45 -19.79
CA PRO A 240 -5.04 1.42 -20.78
C PRO A 240 -6.00 0.25 -20.54
N ASN A 241 -7.30 0.48 -20.69
CA ASN A 241 -8.37 -0.52 -20.54
C ASN A 241 -8.53 -1.13 -19.14
N TYR A 242 -7.84 -0.61 -18.13
CA TYR A 242 -8.02 -1.02 -16.73
C TYR A 242 -8.66 0.08 -15.89
N PRO A 243 -9.36 -0.27 -14.80
CA PRO A 243 -9.81 0.72 -13.83
C PRO A 243 -8.67 1.58 -13.28
N LYS A 244 -9.01 2.81 -12.90
CA LYS A 244 -8.12 3.73 -12.19
C LYS A 244 -7.79 3.14 -10.82
N GLY A 245 -6.60 3.39 -10.29
CA GLY A 245 -6.17 2.74 -9.05
C GLY A 245 -4.98 3.38 -8.38
N CYS A 246 -4.69 2.91 -7.16
CA CYS A 246 -3.63 3.43 -6.30
C CYS A 246 -2.62 2.34 -5.90
N VAL A 247 -1.32 2.67 -5.91
CA VAL A 247 -0.21 1.81 -5.47
C VAL A 247 0.91 2.62 -4.83
N TYR A 248 1.70 2.01 -3.95
CA TYR A 248 2.98 2.53 -3.49
C TYR A 248 4.04 2.32 -4.57
N ASP A 249 4.24 3.33 -5.42
CA ASP A 249 5.13 3.24 -6.57
C ASP A 249 6.62 3.13 -6.20
N SER A 250 6.98 3.53 -4.97
CA SER A 250 8.30 3.34 -4.37
C SER A 250 8.67 1.88 -4.07
N VAL A 251 7.69 0.98 -4.00
CA VAL A 251 7.92 -0.46 -3.75
C VAL A 251 8.06 -1.17 -5.09
N ARG A 252 9.25 -1.64 -5.43
CA ARG A 252 9.45 -2.47 -6.64
C ARG A 252 8.56 -3.72 -6.56
N PRO A 253 7.63 -3.93 -7.51
CA PRO A 253 6.78 -5.10 -7.49
C PRO A 253 7.55 -6.34 -7.94
N VAL A 254 7.15 -7.51 -7.42
CA VAL A 254 7.76 -8.81 -7.72
C VAL A 254 6.74 -9.70 -8.42
N HIS A 255 7.07 -10.18 -9.60
CA HIS A 255 6.33 -11.21 -10.31
C HIS A 255 6.84 -12.58 -9.89
N ASP A 256 6.08 -13.21 -8.99
CA ASP A 256 6.35 -14.56 -8.51
C ASP A 256 5.78 -15.60 -9.48
N VAL A 257 6.67 -16.45 -9.98
CA VAL A 257 6.41 -17.51 -10.96
C VAL A 257 6.42 -18.84 -10.21
N GLN A 258 5.25 -19.45 -10.01
CA GLN A 258 5.09 -20.67 -9.22
C GLN A 258 5.46 -21.92 -10.00
N SER A 259 6.55 -22.58 -9.59
CA SER A 259 7.05 -23.80 -10.24
C SER A 259 6.07 -24.97 -10.18
N SER A 260 5.21 -25.01 -9.16
CA SER A 260 4.18 -26.04 -9.00
C SER A 260 3.00 -25.88 -9.96
N ARG A 261 2.76 -24.67 -10.49
CA ARG A 261 1.61 -24.36 -11.36
C ARG A 261 1.95 -24.49 -12.84
N TYR A 262 3.19 -24.17 -13.23
CA TYR A 262 3.67 -24.22 -14.62
C TYR A 262 5.16 -24.60 -14.64
N PRO A 263 5.48 -25.90 -14.48
CA PRO A 263 6.85 -26.37 -14.27
C PRO A 263 7.79 -26.04 -15.45
N GLU A 264 7.33 -26.12 -16.70
CA GLU A 264 8.16 -25.85 -17.88
C GLU A 264 8.44 -24.35 -18.04
N TYR A 265 7.42 -23.52 -17.83
CA TYR A 265 7.59 -22.07 -17.80
C TYR A 265 8.58 -21.64 -16.70
N ALA A 266 8.37 -22.12 -15.48
CA ALA A 266 9.24 -21.80 -14.35
C ALA A 266 10.68 -22.32 -14.56
N ARG A 267 10.84 -23.48 -15.18
CA ARG A 267 12.14 -24.07 -15.50
C ARG A 267 12.91 -23.24 -16.52
N HIS A 268 12.27 -22.77 -17.59
CA HIS A 268 12.88 -21.87 -18.56
C HIS A 268 13.40 -20.59 -17.87
N LEU A 269 12.56 -19.92 -17.10
CA LEU A 269 12.91 -18.68 -16.39
C LEU A 269 14.04 -18.90 -15.38
N ARG A 270 14.02 -20.03 -14.66
CA ARG A 270 15.06 -20.37 -13.69
C ARG A 270 16.41 -20.49 -14.39
N TYR A 271 16.53 -21.28 -15.46
CA TYR A 271 17.79 -21.41 -16.17
C TYR A 271 18.25 -20.10 -16.82
N ALA A 272 17.33 -19.35 -17.44
CA ALA A 272 17.64 -18.05 -18.01
C ALA A 272 18.29 -17.10 -16.98
N ILE A 273 17.67 -16.97 -15.80
CA ILE A 273 18.11 -16.05 -14.75
C ILE A 273 19.32 -16.60 -14.00
N THR A 274 19.24 -17.81 -13.45
CA THR A 274 20.25 -18.31 -12.49
C THR A 274 21.46 -18.92 -13.16
N TYR A 275 21.27 -19.54 -14.33
CA TYR A 275 22.35 -20.27 -15.01
C TYR A 275 23.04 -19.43 -16.08
N TYR A 276 22.25 -18.64 -16.83
CA TYR A 276 22.76 -17.79 -17.90
C TYR A 276 22.82 -16.31 -17.53
N GLY A 277 22.58 -15.95 -16.27
CA GLY A 277 22.78 -14.60 -15.76
C GLY A 277 21.94 -13.53 -16.45
N MET A 278 20.80 -13.90 -17.05
CA MET A 278 19.88 -12.92 -17.62
C MET A 278 19.26 -12.07 -16.50
N PRO A 279 18.93 -10.80 -16.77
CA PRO A 279 18.49 -9.89 -15.71
C PRO A 279 17.21 -10.40 -15.04
N SER A 280 17.21 -10.47 -13.71
CA SER A 280 16.01 -10.74 -12.90
C SER A 280 15.17 -9.49 -12.65
N ILE A 281 15.74 -8.31 -12.90
CA ILE A 281 15.04 -7.02 -12.86
C ILE A 281 14.80 -6.58 -14.29
N LEU A 282 13.53 -6.45 -14.66
CA LEU A 282 13.12 -6.05 -16.00
C LEU A 282 12.43 -4.68 -15.96
N THR A 283 12.53 -3.94 -17.05
CA THR A 283 11.84 -2.65 -17.23
C THR A 283 10.69 -2.81 -18.20
N ARG A 284 9.45 -2.55 -17.77
CA ARG A 284 8.25 -2.68 -18.61
C ARG A 284 8.27 -1.71 -19.79
N THR A 285 7.85 -2.17 -20.97
CA THR A 285 7.55 -1.29 -22.12
C THR A 285 6.14 -1.49 -22.67
N GLN A 286 5.29 -0.47 -22.68
CA GLN A 286 3.96 -0.49 -23.29
C GLN A 286 4.00 -0.12 -24.79
N ASN A 287 5.19 0.17 -25.35
CA ASN A 287 5.36 0.49 -26.76
C ASN A 287 5.17 -0.76 -27.63
N GLN A 288 4.10 -0.79 -28.42
CA GLN A 288 3.75 -1.95 -29.26
C GLN A 288 4.85 -2.30 -30.27
N THR A 289 5.55 -1.30 -30.82
CA THR A 289 6.66 -1.55 -31.76
C THR A 289 7.80 -2.32 -31.11
N ILE A 290 8.15 -1.99 -29.86
CA ILE A 290 9.21 -2.70 -29.12
C ILE A 290 8.74 -4.11 -28.78
N ILE A 291 7.49 -4.26 -28.32
CA ILE A 291 6.90 -5.58 -28.02
C ILE A 291 6.92 -6.48 -29.26
N ASP A 292 6.49 -5.96 -30.41
CA ASP A 292 6.44 -6.72 -31.66
C ASP A 292 7.83 -7.09 -32.16
N ASN A 293 8.81 -6.19 -32.04
CA ASN A 293 10.19 -6.46 -32.41
C ASN A 293 10.79 -7.54 -31.50
N ASN A 294 10.60 -7.43 -30.18
CA ASN A 294 11.03 -8.46 -29.24
C ASN A 294 10.44 -9.82 -29.58
N TYR A 295 9.13 -9.88 -29.85
CA TYR A 295 8.46 -11.12 -30.21
C TYR A 295 8.96 -11.69 -31.53
N LYS A 296 9.11 -10.88 -32.58
CA LYS A 296 9.60 -11.34 -33.89
C LYS A 296 11.05 -11.82 -33.82
N THR A 297 11.89 -11.20 -32.98
CA THR A 297 13.28 -11.62 -32.75
C THR A 297 13.34 -12.95 -32.00
N ALA A 298 12.56 -13.12 -30.94
CA ALA A 298 12.56 -14.34 -30.13
C ALA A 298 11.85 -15.51 -30.84
N CYS A 299 10.66 -15.24 -31.35
CA CYS A 299 9.71 -16.24 -31.88
C CYS A 299 9.34 -15.94 -33.36
N PRO A 300 10.31 -15.95 -34.28
CA PRO A 300 10.06 -15.65 -35.68
C PRO A 300 9.06 -16.63 -36.32
N PRO A 301 8.21 -16.15 -37.26
CA PRO A 301 7.28 -17.00 -37.97
C PRO A 301 8.01 -18.00 -38.88
N GLY A 302 7.44 -19.19 -39.06
CA GLY A 302 7.93 -20.18 -40.03
C GLY A 302 8.88 -21.25 -39.46
N TYR A 303 9.27 -21.16 -38.19
CA TYR A 303 10.08 -22.19 -37.56
C TYR A 303 9.23 -23.38 -37.05
N PRO A 304 9.73 -24.62 -37.18
CA PRO A 304 8.99 -25.81 -36.77
C PRO A 304 8.67 -25.74 -35.27
N LYS A 305 7.37 -25.76 -34.94
CA LYS A 305 6.91 -26.02 -33.57
C LYS A 305 6.79 -27.54 -33.43
N PRO A 306 7.08 -28.14 -32.25
CA PRO A 306 6.92 -29.56 -32.05
C PRO A 306 5.56 -30.05 -32.56
N THR A 307 5.58 -31.22 -33.19
CA THR A 307 4.68 -31.72 -34.25
C THR A 307 3.20 -31.88 -33.90
N THR A 308 2.76 -31.46 -32.71
CA THR A 308 1.33 -31.36 -32.37
C THR A 308 0.90 -29.89 -32.40
N PRO A 309 0.29 -29.42 -33.50
CA PRO A 309 -0.24 -28.07 -33.59
C PRO A 309 -1.14 -27.74 -32.40
N GLY A 310 -0.94 -26.59 -31.77
CA GLY A 310 -1.73 -26.15 -30.61
C GLY A 310 -1.32 -26.71 -29.26
N THR A 311 -0.29 -27.57 -29.17
CA THR A 311 0.20 -28.10 -27.88
C THR A 311 1.38 -27.31 -27.34
N TRP A 312 2.19 -26.72 -28.22
CA TRP A 312 3.43 -26.03 -27.85
C TRP A 312 3.42 -24.57 -28.29
N SER A 313 4.10 -23.75 -27.53
CA SER A 313 4.23 -22.32 -27.76
C SER A 313 5.66 -21.87 -27.49
N CYS A 314 6.05 -20.82 -28.18
CA CYS A 314 7.34 -20.18 -27.98
C CYS A 314 7.23 -19.24 -26.79
N ASP A 315 8.07 -19.45 -25.77
CA ASP A 315 8.24 -18.60 -24.61
C ASP A 315 9.61 -17.94 -24.65
N GLU A 316 9.70 -16.69 -24.18
CA GLU A 316 10.88 -15.86 -24.31
C GLU A 316 11.28 -15.19 -22.99
N TYR A 317 12.59 -15.16 -22.73
CA TYR A 317 13.16 -14.40 -21.61
C TYR A 317 14.39 -13.61 -22.03
N PRO A 318 14.53 -12.32 -21.67
CA PRO A 318 13.56 -11.48 -20.96
C PRO A 318 12.24 -11.29 -21.73
N TYR A 319 11.14 -11.04 -21.00
CA TYR A 319 9.79 -10.98 -21.58
C TYR A 319 9.67 -9.97 -22.73
N LYS A 320 8.87 -10.29 -23.77
CA LYS A 320 8.60 -9.36 -24.88
C LYS A 320 8.05 -8.00 -24.44
N SER A 321 7.35 -7.97 -23.32
CA SER A 321 6.73 -6.79 -22.70
C SER A 321 7.73 -5.88 -21.97
N THR A 322 9.03 -6.01 -22.22
CA THR A 322 10.10 -5.29 -21.52
C THR A 322 11.12 -4.69 -22.47
N TYR A 323 11.78 -3.60 -22.05
CA TYR A 323 12.91 -3.00 -22.78
C TYR A 323 14.13 -3.94 -22.84
N ASN A 324 14.19 -4.93 -21.95
CA ASN A 324 15.23 -5.96 -21.90
C ASN A 324 15.00 -7.12 -22.90
N GLY A 325 13.85 -7.15 -23.56
CA GLY A 325 13.45 -8.25 -24.44
C GLY A 325 14.38 -8.45 -25.64
N ALA A 326 14.14 -9.54 -26.39
CA ALA A 326 15.09 -10.07 -27.37
C ALA A 326 15.65 -9.08 -28.40
N SER A 327 14.89 -8.07 -28.83
CA SER A 327 15.36 -7.12 -29.86
C SER A 327 16.42 -6.14 -29.37
N SER A 328 16.61 -6.00 -28.05
CA SER A 328 17.66 -5.18 -27.45
C SER A 328 18.91 -5.99 -27.07
N GLN A 329 18.93 -7.28 -27.37
CA GLN A 329 19.99 -8.20 -26.99
C GLN A 329 20.89 -8.53 -28.19
N PRO A 330 22.20 -8.69 -27.98
CA PRO A 330 23.16 -8.93 -29.07
C PRO A 330 23.02 -10.32 -29.69
N TYR A 331 22.43 -11.27 -28.97
CA TYR A 331 22.28 -12.65 -29.43
C TYR A 331 21.16 -13.38 -28.66
N GLY A 332 20.65 -14.45 -29.26
CA GLY A 332 19.71 -15.40 -28.64
C GLY A 332 20.37 -16.75 -28.35
N ARG A 333 19.69 -17.58 -27.55
CA ARG A 333 20.12 -18.95 -27.24
C ARG A 333 18.95 -19.93 -27.11
N ASN A 334 19.18 -21.17 -27.56
CA ASN A 334 18.41 -22.33 -27.14
C ASN A 334 19.04 -22.87 -25.84
N ILE A 335 18.23 -23.06 -24.79
CA ILE A 335 18.73 -23.69 -23.55
C ILE A 335 18.73 -25.20 -23.74
N MET A 336 19.92 -25.79 -23.72
CA MET A 336 20.12 -27.23 -23.69
C MET A 336 21.07 -27.57 -22.55
N ILE A 337 20.59 -28.37 -21.59
CA ILE A 337 21.35 -28.85 -20.44
C ILE A 337 21.27 -30.36 -20.46
N ILE A 338 22.44 -31.02 -20.53
CA ILE A 338 22.55 -32.46 -20.51
C ILE A 338 23.33 -32.85 -19.26
N ASP A 339 22.72 -33.66 -18.39
CA ASP A 339 23.45 -34.36 -17.36
C ASP A 339 24.01 -35.65 -17.96
N TRP A 340 25.31 -35.61 -18.29
CA TRP A 340 26.02 -36.74 -18.89
C TRP A 340 26.14 -37.96 -17.97
N ASN A 341 25.92 -37.79 -16.66
CA ASN A 341 25.97 -38.90 -15.71
C ASN A 341 24.63 -39.65 -15.61
N THR A 342 23.52 -38.97 -15.86
CA THR A 342 22.18 -39.54 -15.72
C THR A 342 21.45 -39.72 -17.06
N GLY A 343 21.98 -39.14 -18.14
CA GLY A 343 21.34 -39.13 -19.45
C GLY A 343 20.08 -38.25 -19.51
N TYR A 344 19.69 -37.62 -18.40
CA TYR A 344 18.59 -36.67 -18.36
C TYR A 344 19.04 -35.32 -18.92
N GLY A 345 18.18 -34.71 -19.72
CA GLY A 345 18.44 -33.40 -20.28
C GLY A 345 17.20 -32.52 -20.29
N TYR A 346 17.43 -31.23 -20.35
CA TYR A 346 16.45 -30.21 -20.64
C TYR A 346 16.81 -29.57 -21.97
N ASP A 347 15.91 -29.61 -22.94
CA ASP A 347 16.06 -28.93 -24.23
C ASP A 347 14.84 -28.06 -24.47
N CYS A 348 15.11 -26.79 -24.72
CA CYS A 348 14.10 -25.80 -25.05
C CYS A 348 13.61 -25.89 -26.49
N GLY A 349 14.23 -26.69 -27.36
CA GLY A 349 13.70 -26.99 -28.70
C GLY A 349 13.63 -25.77 -29.64
N ALA A 350 14.31 -24.67 -29.32
CA ALA A 350 14.38 -23.48 -30.16
C ALA A 350 15.48 -23.64 -31.21
N SER A 351 15.29 -24.55 -32.17
CA SER A 351 16.34 -25.01 -33.10
C SER A 351 16.92 -23.93 -34.03
N TRP A 352 16.34 -22.73 -34.06
CA TRP A 352 16.82 -21.58 -34.84
C TRP A 352 17.80 -20.71 -34.07
N LEU A 353 18.04 -21.01 -32.80
CA LEU A 353 19.03 -20.35 -31.97
C LEU A 353 20.16 -21.30 -31.65
N ASP A 354 21.36 -20.74 -31.58
CA ASP A 354 22.55 -21.49 -31.19
C ASP A 354 22.40 -22.04 -29.76
N ILE A 355 22.91 -23.24 -29.55
CA ILE A 355 23.18 -23.75 -28.21
C ILE A 355 24.45 -23.07 -27.72
N ARG A 356 24.37 -22.42 -26.56
CA ARG A 356 25.49 -21.66 -26.00
C ARG A 356 26.04 -22.33 -24.74
N GLY A 357 27.38 -22.32 -24.64
CA GLY A 357 28.12 -23.07 -23.64
C GLY A 357 28.02 -22.50 -22.23
N LEU A 358 28.55 -23.29 -21.29
CA LEU A 358 28.62 -22.94 -19.87
C LEU A 358 29.57 -21.74 -19.69
N GLY A 359 29.09 -20.68 -19.03
CA GLY A 359 29.84 -19.43 -18.85
C GLY A 359 29.45 -18.29 -19.78
N ASP A 360 28.59 -18.54 -20.78
CA ASP A 360 27.98 -17.47 -21.58
C ASP A 360 26.83 -16.81 -20.79
N SER A 361 26.92 -15.50 -20.53
CA SER A 361 25.96 -14.74 -19.73
C SER A 361 25.26 -13.63 -20.51
N GLY A 362 23.95 -13.48 -20.32
CA GLY A 362 23.13 -12.42 -20.93
C GLY A 362 22.41 -12.85 -22.20
N GLY A 363 22.09 -11.89 -23.07
CA GLY A 363 21.28 -12.16 -24.26
C GLY A 363 19.81 -12.45 -23.93
N TYR A 364 19.13 -13.19 -24.80
CA TYR A 364 17.79 -13.73 -24.55
C TYR A 364 17.75 -15.25 -24.79
N SER A 365 16.85 -15.95 -24.12
CA SER A 365 16.55 -17.36 -24.35
C SER A 365 15.15 -17.55 -24.89
N VAL A 366 14.98 -18.63 -25.62
CA VAL A 366 13.69 -19.07 -26.12
C VAL A 366 13.48 -20.53 -25.80
N CYS A 367 12.25 -20.86 -25.43
CA CYS A 367 11.85 -22.20 -25.08
C CYS A 367 10.49 -22.56 -25.66
N MET A 368 10.41 -23.74 -26.28
CA MET A 368 9.17 -24.36 -26.65
C MET A 368 8.59 -25.03 -25.42
N ILE A 369 7.55 -24.44 -24.85
CA ILE A 369 6.85 -24.95 -23.66
C ILE A 369 5.38 -25.26 -23.98
N PRO A 370 4.69 -26.07 -23.16
CA PRO A 370 3.27 -26.35 -23.36
C PRO A 370 2.44 -25.06 -23.46
N LEU A 371 1.57 -24.99 -24.47
CA LEU A 371 0.73 -23.81 -24.74
C LEU A 371 -0.11 -23.43 -23.53
N ALA A 372 -0.63 -24.42 -22.80
CA ALA A 372 -1.42 -24.19 -21.59
C ALA A 372 -0.61 -23.46 -20.52
N GLU A 373 0.63 -23.88 -20.27
CA GLU A 373 1.51 -23.25 -19.28
C GLU A 373 1.89 -21.82 -19.71
N ASN A 374 2.28 -21.62 -20.97
CA ASN A 374 2.65 -20.29 -21.46
C ASN A 374 1.46 -19.32 -21.44
N SER A 375 0.27 -19.80 -21.83
CA SER A 375 -0.96 -18.98 -21.81
C SER A 375 -1.33 -18.57 -20.39
N LEU A 376 -1.19 -19.47 -19.41
CA LEU A 376 -1.42 -19.17 -18.00
C LEU A 376 -0.36 -18.24 -17.43
N GLY A 377 0.93 -18.47 -17.74
CA GLY A 377 2.02 -17.58 -17.34
C GLY A 377 1.84 -16.17 -17.89
N GLY A 378 1.46 -16.04 -19.17
CA GLY A 378 1.11 -14.75 -19.78
C GLY A 378 -0.11 -14.08 -19.13
N SER A 379 -1.13 -14.85 -18.76
CA SER A 379 -2.30 -14.34 -18.03
C SER A 379 -1.93 -13.83 -16.63
N ASP A 380 -1.14 -14.60 -15.88
CA ASP A 380 -0.64 -14.22 -14.55
C ASP A 380 0.27 -12.98 -14.63
N LEU A 381 1.12 -12.88 -15.66
CA LEU A 381 1.95 -11.70 -15.91
C LEU A 381 1.10 -10.45 -16.23
N GLY A 382 0.04 -10.61 -17.05
CA GLY A 382 -0.92 -9.54 -17.31
C GLY A 382 -1.64 -9.09 -16.04
N ALA A 383 -2.11 -10.05 -15.23
CA ALA A 383 -2.72 -9.78 -13.93
C ALA A 383 -1.73 -9.11 -12.96
N PHE A 384 -0.46 -9.50 -12.98
CA PHE A 384 0.59 -8.86 -12.20
C PHE A 384 0.79 -7.39 -12.60
N TYR A 385 0.90 -7.09 -13.90
CA TYR A 385 1.00 -5.71 -14.38
C TYR A 385 -0.18 -4.87 -13.94
N TYR A 386 -1.39 -5.42 -13.98
CA TYR A 386 -2.58 -4.73 -13.51
C TYR A 386 -2.59 -4.52 -11.99
N LYS A 387 -2.48 -5.60 -11.19
CA LYS A 387 -2.58 -5.55 -9.72
C LYS A 387 -1.46 -4.75 -9.06
N SER A 388 -0.27 -4.74 -9.66
CA SER A 388 0.87 -3.94 -9.20
C SER A 388 0.95 -2.57 -9.87
N ARG A 389 0.03 -2.28 -10.79
CA ARG A 389 0.00 -1.10 -11.66
C ARG A 389 1.37 -0.77 -12.28
N VAL A 390 2.01 -1.75 -12.92
CA VAL A 390 3.32 -1.59 -13.58
C VAL A 390 3.14 -0.82 -14.89
N LEU A 391 3.65 0.41 -14.95
CA LEU A 391 3.58 1.29 -16.12
C LEU A 391 4.81 1.16 -17.02
N ASP A 392 4.78 1.77 -18.20
CA ASP A 392 5.97 1.95 -19.03
C ASP A 392 7.10 2.59 -18.23
N GLY A 393 8.31 2.02 -18.34
CA GLY A 393 9.50 2.45 -17.62
C GLY A 393 9.59 1.96 -16.17
N ASP A 394 8.51 1.41 -15.57
CA ASP A 394 8.57 0.84 -14.23
C ASP A 394 9.45 -0.42 -14.24
N GLN A 395 10.31 -0.55 -13.24
CA GLN A 395 11.07 -1.75 -12.98
C GLN A 395 10.28 -2.74 -12.13
N PHE A 396 10.40 -4.04 -12.43
CA PHE A 396 9.87 -5.12 -11.61
C PHE A 396 10.87 -6.28 -11.54
N GLN A 397 10.78 -7.10 -10.49
CA GLN A 397 11.60 -8.29 -10.33
C GLN A 397 10.82 -9.53 -10.79
N VAL A 398 11.47 -10.43 -11.51
CA VAL A 398 10.99 -11.78 -11.79
C VAL A 398 11.65 -12.74 -10.79
N ARG A 399 10.83 -13.57 -10.14
CA ARG A 399 11.32 -14.57 -9.18
C ARG A 399 10.57 -15.88 -9.38
N VAL A 400 11.32 -16.96 -9.55
CA VAL A 400 10.76 -18.31 -9.56
C VAL A 400 10.68 -18.82 -8.13
N ILE A 401 9.49 -19.26 -7.71
CA ILE A 401 9.21 -19.79 -6.35
C ILE A 401 8.72 -21.23 -6.37
#